data_AF-A0A813KGE6-F1
#
_entry.id   AF-A0A813KGE6-F1
#
_cell.length_a   1.000
_cell.length_b   1.000
_cell.length_c   1.000
_cell.angle_alpha   90.00
_cell.angle_beta   90.00
_cell.angle_gamma   90.00
#
_symmetry.space_group_name_H-M   'P 1'
#
loop_
_entity.id
_entity.type
_entity.pdbx_description
1 polymer ?
#
loop_
_entity_poly.entity_id
_entity_poly.type
_entity_poly.pdbx_seq_one_letter_code
_entity_poly.pdbx_strand_id
1 'polypeptide(L)'
;SSVSNLPPLSSGEYEAAAAALIATPGMQRAESVGLQLTDEAVQALLRLPASHASELLEVVADKSSGGAMRDPSNYVIATILRGYTPRSQEAQMAGGGGKGFGGGGGYGGGCGGGCGGGCGGGGGGYGGGGGGGGYGGGYE
;
A
#
# COMPACT_ATOMS: atom_id res chain seq x y z
N SER A 1 -4.43 19.41 -16.95
CA SER A 1 -4.60 18.81 -15.62
C SER A 1 -5.60 19.64 -14.83
N SER A 2 -6.87 19.23 -14.84
CA SER A 2 -7.97 19.95 -14.19
C SER A 2 -8.15 19.46 -12.75
N VAL A 3 -7.23 19.85 -11.89
CA VAL A 3 -7.41 19.94 -10.43
C VAL A 3 -7.32 21.44 -10.19
N SER A 4 -8.34 22.20 -9.82
CA SER A 4 -9.30 21.98 -8.75
C SER A 4 -10.26 23.18 -8.74
N ASN A 5 -11.56 22.95 -8.92
CA ASN A 5 -12.60 23.92 -8.55
C ASN A 5 -13.61 23.24 -7.62
N LEU A 6 -13.09 22.48 -6.66
CA LEU A 6 -13.91 21.98 -5.57
C LEU A 6 -14.12 23.14 -4.59
N PRO A 7 -15.37 23.40 -4.16
CA PRO A 7 -15.65 24.46 -3.22
C PRO A 7 -14.82 24.24 -1.94
N PRO A 8 -14.30 25.32 -1.33
CA PRO A 8 -13.73 25.19 0.01
C PRO A 8 -14.81 24.61 0.92
N LEU A 9 -14.48 23.55 1.64
CA LEU A 9 -15.37 23.00 2.67
C LEU A 9 -15.72 24.11 3.65
N SER A 10 -16.98 24.18 4.06
CA SER A 10 -17.39 25.11 5.10
C SER A 10 -16.67 24.79 6.41
N SER A 11 -16.48 25.78 7.29
CA SER A 11 -15.79 25.57 8.56
C SER A 11 -16.39 24.44 9.39
N GLY A 12 -17.71 24.26 9.35
CA GLY A 12 -18.40 23.18 10.07
C GLY A 12 -18.16 21.79 9.48
N GLU A 13 -18.04 21.66 8.16
CA GLU A 13 -17.68 20.39 7.52
C GLU A 13 -16.25 19.99 7.84
N TYR A 14 -15.33 20.97 7.91
CA TYR A 14 -13.95 20.76 8.35
C TYR A 14 -13.88 20.19 9.77
N GLU A 15 -14.63 20.78 10.69
CA GLU A 15 -14.68 20.32 12.09
C GLU A 15 -15.25 18.90 12.20
N ALA A 16 -16.35 18.62 11.52
CA ALA A 16 -16.97 17.30 11.53
C ALA A 16 -16.04 16.23 10.91
N ALA A 17 -15.38 16.54 9.79
CA ALA A 17 -14.43 15.64 9.16
C ALA A 17 -13.19 15.41 10.05
N ALA A 18 -12.69 16.45 10.71
CA ALA A 18 -11.57 16.35 11.64
C ALA A 18 -11.94 15.49 12.86
N ALA A 19 -13.11 15.70 13.45
CA ALA A 19 -13.61 14.88 14.54
C ALA A 19 -13.76 13.41 14.13
N ALA A 20 -14.29 13.15 12.93
CA ALA A 20 -14.40 11.80 12.39
C ALA A 20 -13.02 11.16 12.18
N LEU A 21 -12.04 11.91 11.68
CA LEU A 21 -10.67 11.45 11.47
C LEU A 21 -9.99 11.10 12.81
N ILE A 22 -10.13 11.95 13.82
CA ILE A 22 -9.58 11.73 15.18
C ILE A 22 -10.18 10.47 15.81
N ALA A 23 -11.45 10.18 15.55
CA ALA A 23 -12.10 8.95 16.05
C ALA A 23 -11.63 7.67 15.34
N THR A 24 -10.85 7.75 14.25
CA THR A 24 -10.40 6.55 13.52
C THR A 24 -9.27 5.81 14.23
N PRO A 25 -9.21 4.47 14.12
CA PRO A 25 -8.12 3.69 14.70
C PRO A 25 -6.76 4.03 14.08
N GLY A 26 -6.72 4.40 12.78
CA GLY A 26 -5.48 4.79 12.11
C GLY A 26 -4.87 6.07 12.70
N MET A 27 -5.70 7.04 13.08
CA MET A 27 -5.24 8.26 13.75
C MET A 27 -4.71 7.96 15.17
N GLN A 28 -5.44 7.16 15.95
CA GLN A 28 -4.99 6.73 17.28
C GLN A 28 -3.65 5.99 17.22
N ARG A 29 -3.46 5.15 16.20
CA ARG A 29 -2.20 4.44 15.99
C ARG A 29 -1.08 5.40 15.58
N ALA A 30 -1.35 6.34 14.68
CA ALA A 30 -0.39 7.39 14.31
C ALA A 30 0.06 8.20 15.53
N GLU A 31 -0.86 8.61 16.40
CA GLU A 31 -0.52 9.31 17.65
C GLU A 31 0.30 8.43 18.60
N SER A 32 -0.03 7.14 18.72
CA SER A 32 0.70 6.20 19.59
C SER A 32 2.18 6.01 19.20
N VAL A 33 2.50 6.19 17.91
CA VAL A 33 3.88 6.13 17.40
C VAL A 33 4.56 7.50 17.37
N GLY A 34 3.89 8.55 17.86
CA GLY A 34 4.41 9.92 17.87
C GLY A 34 4.46 10.56 16.48
N LEU A 35 3.59 10.15 15.55
CA LEU A 35 3.55 10.70 14.20
C LEU A 35 3.14 12.18 14.25
N GLN A 36 4.02 13.06 13.75
CA GLN A 36 3.69 14.49 13.61
C GLN A 36 3.29 14.80 12.17
N LEU A 37 2.06 15.26 12.00
CA LEU A 37 1.51 15.68 10.72
C LEU A 37 1.41 17.21 10.67
N THR A 38 1.77 17.80 9.53
CA THR A 38 1.57 19.23 9.29
C THR A 38 0.12 19.53 8.94
N ASP A 39 -0.32 20.78 9.14
CA ASP A 39 -1.68 21.22 8.79
C ASP A 39 -2.05 20.91 7.34
N GLU A 40 -1.10 21.05 6.42
CA GLU A 40 -1.28 20.74 4.99
C GLU A 40 -1.58 19.24 4.77
N ALA A 41 -0.90 18.35 5.51
CA ALA A 41 -1.14 16.91 5.43
C ALA A 41 -2.51 16.55 6.02
N VAL A 42 -2.90 17.20 7.13
CA VAL A 42 -4.24 17.04 7.73
C VAL A 42 -5.31 17.52 6.75
N GLN A 43 -5.15 18.70 6.15
CA GLN A 43 -6.08 19.21 5.13
C GLN A 43 -6.19 18.27 3.93
N ALA A 44 -5.09 17.63 3.51
CA ALA A 44 -5.13 16.64 2.44
C ALA A 44 -5.92 15.39 2.86
N LEU A 45 -5.71 14.89 4.09
CA LEU A 45 -6.45 13.74 4.65
C LEU A 45 -7.96 14.00 4.75
N LEU A 46 -8.36 15.22 5.12
CA LEU A 46 -9.78 15.60 5.23
C LEU A 46 -10.51 15.62 3.88
N ARG A 47 -9.79 15.58 2.75
CA ARG A 47 -10.38 15.40 1.42
C ARG A 47 -10.73 13.95 1.11
N LEU A 48 -10.24 13.01 1.91
CA LEU A 48 -10.56 11.59 1.79
C LEU A 48 -11.64 11.18 2.79
N PRO A 49 -12.44 10.14 2.48
CA PRO A 49 -13.30 9.51 3.47
C PRO A 49 -12.48 9.04 4.69
N ALA A 50 -13.03 9.17 5.89
CA ALA A 50 -12.36 8.82 7.14
C ALA A 50 -11.82 7.37 7.14
N SER A 51 -12.55 6.43 6.54
CA SER A 51 -12.11 5.03 6.41
C SER A 51 -10.81 4.90 5.59
N HIS A 52 -10.70 5.62 4.47
CA HIS A 52 -9.50 5.59 3.61
C HIS A 52 -8.32 6.30 4.28
N ALA A 53 -8.58 7.40 4.96
CA ALA A 53 -7.57 8.11 5.74
C ALA A 53 -7.02 7.23 6.87
N SER A 54 -7.88 6.47 7.57
CA SER A 54 -7.47 5.50 8.59
C SER A 54 -6.52 4.44 8.03
N GLU A 55 -6.87 3.80 6.92
CA GLU A 55 -6.01 2.80 6.27
C GLU A 55 -4.64 3.39 5.88
N LEU A 56 -4.63 4.60 5.30
CA LEU A 56 -3.39 5.28 4.92
C LEU A 56 -2.51 5.58 6.14
N LEU A 57 -3.10 6.08 7.22
CA LEU A 57 -2.39 6.41 8.45
C LEU A 57 -1.77 5.18 9.12
N GLU A 58 -2.45 4.03 9.09
CA GLU A 58 -1.86 2.78 9.60
C GLU A 58 -0.60 2.38 8.81
N VAL A 59 -0.62 2.50 7.48
CA VAL A 59 0.54 2.22 6.63
C VAL A 59 1.70 3.18 6.91
N VAL A 60 1.37 4.46 7.14
CA VAL A 60 2.38 5.48 7.47
C VAL A 60 2.97 5.24 8.86
N ALA A 61 2.14 4.91 9.85
CA ALA A 61 2.58 4.57 11.20
C ALA A 61 3.55 3.38 11.18
N ASP A 62 3.20 2.30 10.48
CA ASP A 62 4.06 1.11 10.35
C ASP A 62 5.42 1.43 9.69
N LYS A 63 5.41 2.26 8.64
CA LYS A 63 6.64 2.71 7.97
C LYS A 63 7.49 3.65 8.84
N SER A 64 6.84 4.49 9.64
CA SER A 64 7.51 5.46 10.52
C SER A 64 8.16 4.76 11.70
N SER A 65 7.50 3.79 12.32
CA SER A 65 8.07 3.00 13.43
C SER A 65 9.35 2.24 13.03
N GLY A 66 9.48 1.84 11.76
CA GLY A 66 10.68 1.18 11.25
C GLY A 66 11.85 2.12 10.92
N GLY A 67 11.72 3.43 11.10
CA GLY A 67 12.75 4.43 10.74
C GLY A 67 13.03 4.56 9.24
N ALA A 68 12.26 3.88 8.39
CA ALA A 68 12.42 3.89 6.94
C ALA A 68 11.90 5.19 6.30
N MET A 69 11.03 5.91 7.00
CA MET A 69 10.39 7.13 6.51
C MET A 69 10.95 8.37 7.21
N ARG A 70 11.50 9.30 6.41
CA ARG A 70 12.03 10.57 6.92
C ARG A 70 10.94 11.60 7.20
N ASP A 71 9.96 11.70 6.30
CA ASP A 71 8.95 12.77 6.33
C ASP A 71 7.54 12.20 6.11
N PRO A 72 6.81 11.85 7.18
CA PRO A 72 5.49 11.25 7.05
C PRO A 72 4.46 12.20 6.43
N SER A 73 4.48 13.49 6.78
CA SER A 73 3.60 14.51 6.22
C SER A 73 3.69 14.61 4.69
N ASN A 74 4.92 14.68 4.15
CA ASN A 74 5.14 14.77 2.72
C ASN A 74 4.72 13.48 2.00
N TYR A 75 4.93 12.32 2.63
CA TYR A 75 4.48 11.04 2.08
C TYR A 75 2.96 10.98 1.94
N VAL A 76 2.21 11.42 2.95
CA VAL A 76 0.74 11.47 2.92
C VAL A 76 0.27 12.37 1.77
N ILE A 77 0.77 13.61 1.69
CA ILE A 77 0.40 14.57 0.64
C ILE A 77 0.69 13.98 -0.75
N ALA A 78 1.91 13.47 -0.96
CA ALA A 78 2.30 12.89 -2.25
C ALA A 78 1.46 11.67 -2.64
N THR A 79 1.02 10.87 -1.65
CA THR A 79 0.18 9.70 -1.89
C THR A 79 -1.23 10.10 -2.30
N ILE A 80 -1.82 11.11 -1.65
CA ILE A 80 -3.14 11.62 -1.99
C ILE A 80 -3.14 12.29 -3.36
N LEU A 81 -2.12 13.11 -3.65
CA LEU A 81 -1.96 13.78 -4.95
C LEU A 81 -1.79 12.80 -6.12
N ARG A 82 -1.21 11.61 -5.88
CA ARG A 82 -1.10 10.54 -6.88
C ARG A 82 -2.43 9.82 -7.17
N GLY A 83 -3.45 10.03 -6.35
CA GLY A 83 -4.71 9.28 -6.40
C GLY A 83 -4.62 8.03 -5.54
N TYR A 84 -4.61 8.21 -4.22
CA TYR A 84 -4.61 7.10 -3.26
C TYR A 84 -5.69 6.06 -3.59
N THR A 85 -5.27 4.79 -3.67
CA THR A 85 -6.17 3.65 -3.90
C THR A 85 -6.20 2.81 -2.61
N PRO A 86 -7.36 2.67 -1.95
CA PRO A 86 -7.47 1.91 -0.71
C PRO A 86 -7.29 0.41 -0.97
N ARG A 87 -6.78 -0.33 0.02
CA ARG A 87 -6.49 -1.76 -0.13
C ARG A 87 -7.76 -2.58 -0.39
N SER A 88 -8.87 -2.14 0.19
CA SER A 88 -10.20 -2.73 -0.03
C SER A 88 -10.64 -2.66 -1.50
N GLN A 89 -10.23 -1.61 -2.23
CA GLN A 89 -10.53 -1.45 -3.66
C GLN A 89 -9.57 -2.27 -4.54
N GLU A 90 -8.30 -2.40 -4.16
CA GLU A 90 -7.35 -3.30 -4.85
C GLU A 90 -7.82 -4.76 -4.80
N ALA A 91 -8.42 -5.22 -3.69
CA ALA A 91 -8.97 -6.58 -3.61
C ALA A 91 -10.11 -6.84 -4.62
N GLN A 92 -10.88 -5.81 -4.98
CA GLN A 92 -11.94 -5.92 -6.00
C GLN A 92 -11.41 -5.87 -7.44
N MET A 93 -10.29 -5.19 -7.69
CA MET A 93 -9.67 -5.15 -9.03
C MET A 93 -8.66 -6.28 -9.26
N ALA A 94 -8.06 -6.82 -8.20
CA ALA A 94 -7.21 -8.02 -8.25
C ALA A 94 -8.02 -9.31 -8.54
N GLY A 95 -9.36 -9.22 -8.56
CA GLY A 95 -10.26 -10.28 -9.04
C GLY A 95 -10.37 -10.39 -10.57
N GLY A 96 -9.74 -9.51 -11.35
CA GLY A 96 -9.83 -9.51 -12.81
C GLY A 96 -8.47 -9.32 -13.48
N GLY A 97 -7.72 -10.41 -13.69
CA GLY A 97 -6.49 -10.35 -14.49
C GLY A 97 -5.32 -11.19 -14.01
N GLY A 98 -5.54 -12.11 -13.05
CA GLY A 98 -4.66 -13.25 -12.87
C GLY A 98 -4.63 -14.10 -14.14
N LYS A 99 -3.80 -13.72 -15.10
CA LYS A 99 -3.35 -14.62 -16.17
C LYS A 99 -2.49 -15.65 -15.47
N GLY A 100 -3.12 -16.77 -15.15
CA GLY A 100 -2.53 -17.83 -14.34
C GLY A 100 -1.19 -18.26 -14.88
N PHE A 101 -0.26 -18.46 -13.95
CA PHE A 101 0.72 -19.53 -14.08
C PHE A 101 0.32 -20.59 -13.07
N GLY A 102 -0.62 -21.44 -13.50
CA GLY A 102 -0.72 -22.78 -12.96
C GLY A 102 0.59 -23.49 -13.26
N GLY A 103 1.32 -23.86 -12.22
CA GLY A 103 2.52 -24.66 -12.27
C GLY A 103 2.59 -25.46 -10.99
N GLY A 104 2.04 -26.67 -11.03
CA GLY A 104 2.03 -27.60 -9.91
C GLY A 104 3.38 -28.27 -9.66
N GLY A 105 3.42 -29.02 -8.55
CA GLY A 105 4.35 -30.11 -8.32
C GLY A 105 5.59 -29.74 -7.49
N GLY A 106 5.67 -30.26 -6.27
CA GLY A 106 6.89 -30.16 -5.47
C GLY A 106 6.72 -30.62 -4.03
N TYR A 107 6.72 -31.92 -3.84
CA TYR A 107 6.88 -32.65 -2.58
C TYR A 107 8.30 -32.48 -1.99
N GLY A 108 8.41 -32.53 -0.66
CA GLY A 108 9.68 -32.60 0.08
C GLY A 108 10.22 -31.20 0.41
N GLY A 109 10.71 -30.87 1.59
CA GLY A 109 11.42 -31.65 2.61
C GLY A 109 12.23 -30.60 3.38
N GLY A 110 12.40 -30.79 4.68
CA GLY A 110 12.93 -29.75 5.57
C GLY A 110 14.36 -29.28 5.30
N CYS A 111 14.63 -28.07 5.80
CA CYS A 111 15.90 -27.60 6.35
C CYS A 111 15.53 -26.35 7.19
N GLY A 112 15.77 -26.24 8.50
CA GLY A 112 16.81 -26.87 9.29
C GLY A 112 18.15 -26.21 8.99
N GLY A 113 18.53 -25.19 9.76
CA GLY A 113 19.91 -24.69 9.81
C GLY A 113 20.11 -23.29 9.22
N GLY A 114 20.71 -22.42 10.03
CA GLY A 114 20.97 -21.02 9.68
C GLY A 114 22.21 -20.77 8.83
N CYS A 115 22.25 -19.55 8.30
CA CYS A 115 23.41 -18.81 7.82
C CYS A 115 22.93 -17.33 7.78
N GLY A 116 23.54 -16.34 8.43
CA GLY A 116 24.94 -16.19 8.77
C GLY A 116 25.72 -15.78 7.52
N GLY A 117 25.97 -14.48 7.35
CA GLY A 117 26.97 -13.97 6.41
C GLY A 117 26.39 -13.25 5.19
N GLY A 118 26.82 -12.00 5.00
CA GLY A 118 26.48 -11.19 3.85
C GLY A 118 27.34 -11.44 2.60
N CYS A 119 26.83 -10.95 1.48
CA CYS A 119 27.51 -10.59 0.23
C CYS A 119 26.38 -9.98 -0.65
N GLY A 120 26.44 -8.78 -1.20
CA GLY A 120 27.55 -8.15 -1.89
C GLY A 120 27.48 -8.50 -3.38
N GLY A 121 27.03 -7.55 -4.21
CA GLY A 121 27.39 -7.49 -5.64
C GLY A 121 26.41 -8.06 -6.68
N GLY A 122 26.01 -7.19 -7.61
CA GLY A 122 26.35 -7.33 -9.04
C GLY A 122 25.53 -8.27 -9.94
N GLY A 123 25.27 -7.78 -11.16
CA GLY A 123 24.82 -8.54 -12.34
C GLY A 123 23.31 -8.43 -12.59
N GLY A 124 22.78 -7.89 -13.69
CA GLY A 124 23.27 -7.97 -15.06
C GLY A 124 23.00 -9.37 -15.62
N GLY A 125 21.92 -9.56 -16.39
CA GLY A 125 21.69 -10.86 -17.03
C GLY A 125 20.29 -11.10 -17.60
N TYR A 126 20.22 -10.97 -18.92
CA TYR A 126 19.25 -11.44 -19.91
C TYR A 126 18.78 -12.92 -19.77
N GLY A 127 17.64 -13.24 -20.39
CA GLY A 127 17.22 -14.60 -20.76
C GLY A 127 15.92 -15.05 -20.10
N GLY A 128 14.94 -15.65 -20.77
CA GLY A 128 14.87 -16.13 -22.14
C GLY A 128 13.44 -16.55 -22.46
N GLY A 129 13.12 -16.53 -23.76
CA GLY A 129 11.90 -17.13 -24.28
C GLY A 129 12.00 -18.65 -24.38
N GLY A 130 10.84 -19.28 -24.59
CA GLY A 130 10.64 -20.71 -24.84
C GLY A 130 9.32 -21.13 -24.18
N GLY A 131 8.23 -21.44 -24.88
CA GLY A 131 8.12 -22.04 -26.21
C GLY A 131 8.10 -23.57 -26.06
N GLY A 132 6.91 -24.16 -26.10
CA GLY A 132 6.68 -25.62 -26.05
C GLY A 132 5.46 -25.90 -25.15
N GLY A 133 4.30 -26.36 -25.63
CA GLY A 133 4.10 -27.42 -26.62
C GLY A 133 3.88 -28.72 -25.85
N GLY A 134 2.63 -29.13 -25.67
CA GLY A 134 2.30 -30.33 -24.89
C GLY A 134 0.82 -30.67 -24.92
N TYR A 135 0.39 -31.27 -26.03
CA TYR A 135 -0.88 -31.96 -26.23
C TYR A 135 -0.80 -33.38 -25.67
N GLY A 136 -1.91 -33.86 -25.09
CA GLY A 136 -2.13 -35.26 -24.70
C GLY A 136 -3.00 -35.32 -23.44
N GLY A 137 -4.25 -35.77 -23.44
CA GLY A 137 -4.84 -36.84 -24.25
C GLY A 137 -5.02 -38.06 -23.34
N GLY A 138 -6.25 -38.35 -22.93
CA GLY A 138 -6.56 -39.48 -22.06
C GLY A 138 -8.02 -39.51 -21.63
N TYR A 139 -8.94 -39.68 -22.57
CA TYR A 139 -10.24 -40.30 -22.31
C TYR A 139 -10.33 -41.59 -23.13
N GLU A 140 -10.65 -42.66 -22.40
CA GLU A 140 -11.31 -43.93 -22.78
C GLU A 140 -10.81 -44.75 -23.98
#